data_AF-A0A0U3YSJ5-F1
#
_entry.id   AF-A0A0U3YSJ5-F1
#
_cell.length_a   1.000
_cell.length_b   1.000
_cell.length_c   1.000
_cell.angle_alpha   90.00
_cell.angle_beta   90.00
_cell.angle_gamma   90.00
#
_symmetry.space_group_name_H-M   'P 1'
#
loop_
_entity.id
_entity.type
_entity.pdbx_description
1 polymer ?
#
loop_
_entity_poly.entity_id
_entity_poly.type
_entity_poly.pdbx_seq_one_letter_code
_entity_poly.pdbx_strand_id
1 'polypeptide(L)'
;MFLVLSCLGLFLVIFLMVFVFHGFLWSSEWAFLSGLRSWVSSFECGFLSQRLVEDYFSYTYFVLLVFFVVFDLEISLLLNMPLQGVLFKNLSYYLFFLLLLSLGFSVEVSKG
;
A
#
# COMPACT_ATOMS: atom_id res chain seq x y z
N MET A 1 12.79 -10.44 -34.46
CA MET A 1 12.93 -9.04 -34.91
C MET A 1 11.66 -8.22 -34.64
N PHE A 2 10.48 -8.63 -35.12
CA PHE A 2 9.21 -7.94 -34.85
C PHE A 2 8.89 -7.75 -33.36
N LEU A 3 9.11 -8.79 -32.53
CA LEU A 3 8.81 -8.72 -31.09
C LEU A 3 9.75 -7.76 -30.32
N VAL A 4 11.02 -7.68 -30.73
CA VAL A 4 11.98 -6.72 -30.16
C VAL A 4 11.61 -5.29 -30.57
N LEU A 5 11.18 -5.11 -31.82
CA LEU A 5 10.72 -3.82 -32.32
C LEU A 5 9.46 -3.34 -31.59
N SER A 6 8.50 -4.25 -31.30
CA SER A 6 7.29 -3.92 -30.55
C SER A 6 7.59 -3.57 -29.09
N CYS A 7 8.51 -4.28 -28.43
CA CYS A 7 8.93 -3.97 -27.07
C CYS A 7 9.62 -2.60 -26.98
N LEU A 8 10.50 -2.27 -27.93
CA LEU A 8 11.14 -0.96 -28.01
C LEU A 8 10.12 0.16 -28.26
N GLY A 9 9.14 -0.07 -29.14
CA GLY A 9 8.06 0.87 -29.39
C GLY A 9 7.24 1.18 -28.14
N LEU A 10 6.84 0.15 -27.38
CA LEU A 10 6.11 0.31 -26.12
C LEU A 10 6.93 1.08 -25.08
N PHE A 11 8.22 0.76 -24.94
CA PHE A 11 9.12 1.47 -24.02
C PHE A 11 9.22 2.95 -24.36
N LEU A 12 9.36 3.30 -25.65
CA LEU A 12 9.45 4.68 -26.12
C LEU A 12 8.16 5.46 -25.85
N VAL A 13 6.99 4.83 -26.06
CA VAL A 13 5.68 5.44 -25.78
C VAL A 13 5.52 5.74 -24.28
N ILE A 14 5.87 4.78 -23.42
CA ILE A 14 5.81 4.96 -21.96
C ILE A 14 6.79 6.05 -21.51
N PHE A 15 8.02 6.04 -22.03
CA PHE A 15 9.02 7.06 -21.72
C PHE A 15 8.56 8.47 -22.12
N LEU A 16 7.96 8.62 -23.30
CA LEU A 16 7.39 9.89 -23.76
C LEU A 16 6.23 10.36 -22.87
N MET A 17 5.33 9.46 -22.48
CA MET A 17 4.24 9.79 -21.54
C MET A 17 4.80 10.33 -20.23
N VAL A 18 5.75 9.63 -19.61
CA VAL A 18 6.39 10.05 -18.36
C VAL A 18 7.10 11.39 -18.52
N PHE A 19 7.81 11.60 -19.64
CA PHE A 19 8.48 12.85 -19.94
C PHE A 19 7.51 14.02 -20.11
N VAL A 20 6.35 13.81 -20.75
CA VAL A 20 5.30 14.84 -20.88
C VAL A 20 4.70 15.19 -19.52
N PHE A 21 4.41 14.18 -18.68
CA PHE A 21 3.90 14.41 -17.32
C PHE A 21 4.89 15.17 -16.44
N HIS A 22 6.18 14.79 -16.46
CA HIS A 22 7.22 15.45 -15.67
C HIS A 22 7.73 16.77 -16.26
N GLY A 23 7.53 16.99 -17.56
CA GLY A 23 7.93 18.21 -18.25
C GLY A 23 7.19 19.46 -17.74
N PHE A 24 6.11 19.28 -16.95
CA PHE A 24 5.34 20.37 -16.32
C PHE A 24 4.81 21.42 -17.33
N LEU A 25 4.90 21.14 -18.64
CA LEU A 25 4.52 22.04 -19.73
C LEU A 25 3.02 22.32 -19.73
N TRP A 26 2.21 21.36 -19.26
CA TRP A 26 0.76 21.52 -19.16
C TRP A 26 0.33 22.53 -18.09
N SER A 27 1.12 22.74 -17.03
CA SER A 27 0.73 23.62 -15.91
C SER A 27 1.13 25.09 -16.12
N SER A 28 1.91 25.41 -17.15
CA SER A 28 2.54 26.72 -17.28
C SER A 28 1.58 27.81 -17.75
N GLU A 29 0.66 27.49 -18.66
CA GLU A 29 -0.24 28.48 -19.30
C GLU A 29 -1.41 28.90 -18.41
N TRP A 30 -1.76 28.12 -17.38
CA TRP A 30 -2.88 28.42 -16.48
C TRP A 30 -2.46 29.29 -15.28
N ALA A 31 -1.16 29.61 -15.17
CA ALA A 31 -0.60 30.39 -14.07
C ALA A 31 -0.77 31.91 -14.22
N PHE A 32 -1.21 32.40 -15.38
CA PHE A 32 -1.35 33.84 -15.67
C PHE A 32 -2.73 34.42 -15.32
N LEU A 33 -3.74 33.60 -15.01
CA LEU A 33 -5.03 34.10 -14.53
C LEU A 33 -4.97 34.29 -13.01
N SER A 34 -4.97 35.55 -12.56
CA SER A 34 -5.04 35.91 -11.15
C SER A 34 -6.28 35.28 -10.50
N GLY A 35 -6.08 34.27 -9.64
CA GLY A 35 -7.15 33.60 -8.88
C GLY A 35 -7.30 32.09 -9.12
N LEU A 36 -6.85 31.54 -10.25
CA LEU A 36 -6.90 30.08 -10.48
C LEU A 36 -5.93 29.31 -9.55
N ARG A 37 -4.80 29.94 -9.21
CA ARG A 37 -3.80 29.38 -8.28
C ARG A 37 -4.35 29.08 -6.89
N SER A 38 -5.32 29.84 -6.39
CA SER A 38 -5.87 29.64 -5.04
C SER A 38 -6.91 28.51 -4.98
N TRP A 39 -7.51 28.13 -6.11
CA TRP A 39 -8.42 26.98 -6.20
C TRP A 39 -7.69 25.66 -6.43
N VAL A 40 -6.50 25.70 -7.06
CA VAL A 40 -5.67 24.52 -7.36
C VAL A 40 -4.70 24.19 -6.22
N SER A 41 -4.52 25.07 -5.24
CA SER A 41 -3.65 24.84 -4.09
C SER A 41 -4.29 23.90 -3.05
N SER A 42 -3.45 23.13 -2.35
CA SER A 42 -3.85 22.34 -1.18
C SER A 42 -4.57 23.19 -0.13
N PHE A 43 -5.60 22.62 0.52
CA PHE A 43 -6.33 23.30 1.58
C PHE A 43 -5.50 23.33 2.86
N GLU A 44 -4.88 24.47 3.15
CA GLU A 44 -4.14 24.70 4.42
C GLU A 44 -4.89 25.68 5.34
N CYS A 45 -6.22 25.55 5.42
CA CYS A 45 -7.04 26.38 6.31
C CYS A 45 -6.83 27.90 6.14
N GLY A 46 -6.57 28.37 4.91
CA GLY A 46 -6.37 29.79 4.60
C GLY A 46 -4.95 30.32 4.82
N PHE A 47 -4.01 29.48 5.27
CA PHE A 47 -2.59 29.83 5.36
C PHE A 47 -1.84 29.49 4.06
N LEU A 48 -0.67 30.12 3.88
CA LEU A 48 0.22 29.83 2.75
C LEU A 48 1.07 28.61 3.09
N SER A 49 1.16 27.65 2.17
CA SER A 49 1.98 26.45 2.35
C SER A 49 3.46 26.76 2.48
N GLN A 50 4.02 26.49 3.67
CA GLN A 50 5.42 26.80 3.99
C GLN A 50 6.36 25.59 3.82
N ARG A 51 5.81 24.37 3.67
CA ARG A 51 6.58 23.13 3.44
C ARG A 51 5.78 22.14 2.61
N LEU A 52 6.48 21.24 1.93
CA LEU A 52 5.88 20.03 1.38
C LEU A 52 5.26 19.23 2.55
N VAL A 53 4.02 18.77 2.37
CA VAL A 53 3.39 17.82 3.29
C VAL A 53 4.10 16.49 3.13
N GLU A 54 5.21 16.33 3.84
CA GLU A 54 5.78 15.01 4.09
C GLU A 54 4.94 14.39 5.20
N ASP A 55 4.03 13.51 4.81
CA ASP A 55 3.37 12.63 5.76
C ASP A 55 4.45 11.72 6.36
N TYR A 56 4.89 12.04 7.57
CA TYR A 56 5.64 11.11 8.41
C TYR A 56 4.67 10.04 8.88
N PHE A 57 4.30 9.14 7.96
CA PHE A 57 3.53 7.96 8.30
C PHE A 57 4.34 7.22 9.37
N SER A 58 3.77 7.14 10.57
CA SER A 58 4.51 6.64 11.71
C SER A 58 4.89 5.17 11.48
N TYR A 59 6.09 4.80 11.93
CA TYR A 59 6.59 3.41 11.88
C TYR A 59 5.60 2.39 12.48
N THR A 60 4.73 2.82 13.38
CA THR A 60 3.66 2.01 13.97
C THR A 60 2.71 1.41 12.93
N TYR A 61 2.29 2.19 11.92
CA TYR A 61 1.39 1.68 10.90
C TYR A 61 2.07 0.66 9.97
N PHE A 62 3.37 0.85 9.73
CA PHE A 62 4.14 -0.12 8.96
C PHE A 62 4.22 -1.47 9.68
N VAL A 63 4.47 -1.44 11.00
CA VAL A 63 4.49 -2.65 11.83
C VAL A 63 3.13 -3.35 11.83
N LEU A 64 2.03 -2.61 12.02
CA LEU A 64 0.67 -3.16 11.94
C LEU A 64 0.37 -3.82 10.58
N LEU A 65 0.85 -3.25 9.47
CA LEU A 65 0.65 -3.82 8.13
C LEU A 65 1.38 -5.17 8.00
N VAL A 66 2.62 -5.27 8.47
CA VAL A 66 3.38 -6.52 8.45
C VAL A 66 2.65 -7.61 9.27
N PHE A 67 2.15 -7.27 10.46
CA PHE A 67 1.37 -8.20 11.27
C PHE A 67 0.07 -8.62 10.60
N PHE A 68 -0.65 -7.68 9.97
CA PHE A 68 -1.86 -7.98 9.22
C PHE A 68 -1.61 -9.03 8.13
N VAL A 69 -0.51 -8.91 7.37
CA VAL A 69 -0.15 -9.86 6.32
C VAL A 69 0.18 -11.24 6.89
N VAL A 70 0.90 -11.32 8.01
CA VAL A 70 1.21 -12.61 8.66
C VAL A 70 -0.06 -13.27 9.19
N PHE A 71 -0.94 -12.50 9.84
CA PHE A 71 -2.17 -13.02 10.41
C PHE A 71 -3.15 -13.52 9.34
N ASP A 72 -3.20 -12.87 8.18
CA ASP A 72 -4.00 -13.33 7.03
C ASP A 72 -3.51 -14.69 6.48
N LEU A 73 -2.19 -14.91 6.47
CA LEU A 73 -1.60 -16.21 6.11
C LEU A 73 -2.02 -17.29 7.13
N GLU A 74 -1.92 -16.99 8.43
CA GLU A 74 -2.26 -17.94 9.49
C GLU A 74 -3.75 -18.33 9.50
N ILE A 75 -4.65 -17.37 9.22
CA ILE A 75 -6.08 -17.65 9.05
C ILE A 75 -6.32 -18.51 7.81
N SER A 76 -5.62 -18.24 6.71
CA SER A 76 -5.72 -19.06 5.48
C SER A 76 -5.34 -20.52 5.74
N LEU A 77 -4.39 -20.78 6.63
CA LEU A 77 -4.04 -22.13 7.08
C LEU A 77 -5.17 -22.77 7.92
N LEU A 78 -5.82 -22.00 8.79
CA LEU A 78 -6.95 -22.47 9.60
C LEU A 78 -8.18 -22.81 8.75
N LEU A 79 -8.39 -22.11 7.63
CA LEU A 79 -9.53 -22.32 6.74
C LEU A 79 -9.54 -23.72 6.11
N ASN A 80 -8.39 -24.41 6.06
CA ASN A 80 -8.30 -25.79 5.57
C ASN A 80 -8.81 -26.85 6.59
N MET A 81 -9.10 -26.48 7.84
CA MET A 81 -9.58 -27.40 8.88
C MET A 81 -10.85 -28.19 8.47
N PRO A 82 -11.97 -27.57 8.03
CA PRO A 82 -13.18 -28.31 7.67
C PRO A 82 -13.02 -29.15 6.38
N LEU A 83 -12.10 -28.79 5.49
CA LEU A 83 -11.88 -29.48 4.23
C LEU A 83 -11.15 -30.83 4.38
N GLN A 84 -10.40 -31.02 5.46
CA GLN A 84 -9.50 -32.18 5.58
C GLN A 84 -10.15 -33.49 6.01
N GLY A 85 -11.45 -33.55 6.35
CA GLY A 85 -12.20 -34.80 6.60
C GLY A 85 -11.73 -35.68 7.77
N VAL A 86 -10.51 -35.50 8.29
CA VAL A 86 -9.91 -36.24 9.42
C VAL A 86 -10.01 -35.38 10.68
N LEU A 87 -11.25 -35.09 11.09
CA LEU A 87 -11.58 -34.11 12.14
C LEU A 87 -10.91 -34.39 13.50
N PHE A 88 -10.67 -35.66 13.88
CA PHE A 88 -10.26 -36.00 15.24
C PHE A 88 -8.76 -36.20 15.45
N LYS A 89 -8.01 -36.67 14.45
CA LYS A 89 -6.55 -36.90 14.62
C LYS A 89 -5.76 -35.61 14.59
N ASN A 90 -6.19 -34.62 13.81
CA ASN A 90 -5.44 -33.38 13.61
C ASN A 90 -5.92 -32.22 14.52
N LEU A 91 -7.01 -32.42 15.27
CA LEU A 91 -7.62 -31.37 16.11
C LEU A 91 -6.63 -30.79 17.14
N SER A 92 -5.81 -31.64 17.75
CA SER A 92 -4.82 -31.20 18.74
C SER A 92 -3.79 -30.23 18.15
N TYR A 93 -3.34 -30.47 16.92
CA TYR A 93 -2.40 -29.57 16.24
C TYR A 93 -3.04 -28.22 15.91
N TYR A 94 -4.31 -28.21 15.50
CA TYR A 94 -5.04 -26.96 15.26
C TYR A 94 -5.29 -26.16 16.54
N LEU A 95 -5.62 -26.82 17.65
CA LEU A 95 -5.79 -26.17 18.95
C LEU A 95 -4.47 -25.61 19.47
N PHE A 96 -3.37 -26.34 19.31
CA PHE A 96 -2.03 -25.86 19.64
C PHE A 96 -1.64 -24.64 18.78
N PHE A 97 -1.97 -24.67 17.49
CA PHE A 97 -1.76 -23.54 16.58
C PHE A 97 -2.55 -22.30 17.00
N LEU A 98 -3.83 -22.43 17.35
CA LEU A 98 -4.65 -21.33 17.89
C LEU A 98 -4.08 -20.75 19.19
N LEU A 99 -3.50 -21.60 20.05
CA LEU A 99 -2.85 -21.14 21.28
C LEU A 99 -1.62 -20.28 20.96
N LEU A 100 -0.75 -20.72 20.04
CA LEU A 100 0.39 -19.91 19.60
C LEU A 100 -0.03 -18.58 18.99
N LEU A 101 -1.06 -18.60 18.12
CA LEU A 101 -1.61 -17.42 17.47
C LEU A 101 -2.17 -16.41 18.49
N SER A 102 -2.89 -16.88 19.51
CA SER A 102 -3.41 -16.02 20.59
C SER A 102 -2.31 -15.45 21.48
N LEU A 103 -1.24 -16.20 21.75
CA LEU A 103 -0.07 -15.69 22.48
C LEU A 103 0.68 -14.63 21.67
N GLY A 104 0.92 -14.87 20.37
CA GLY A 104 1.56 -13.91 19.48
C GLY A 104 0.80 -12.58 19.43
N PHE A 105 -0.52 -12.65 19.25
CA PHE A 105 -1.39 -11.48 19.28
C PHE A 105 -1.37 -10.76 20.64
N SER A 106 -1.39 -11.49 21.75
CA SER A 106 -1.37 -10.89 23.10
C SER A 106 -0.05 -10.15 23.38
N VAL A 107 1.09 -10.68 22.92
CA VAL A 107 2.39 -10.02 23.06
C VAL A 107 2.43 -8.72 22.25
N GLU A 108 1.86 -8.72 21.05
CA GLU A 108 1.82 -7.53 20.20
C GLU A 108 0.96 -6.44 20.83
N VAL A 109 -0.28 -6.76 21.22
CA VAL A 109 -1.19 -5.82 21.90
C VAL A 109 -0.57 -5.25 23.18
N SER A 110 0.23 -6.04 23.90
CA SER A 110 0.93 -5.55 25.09
C SER A 110 2.11 -4.63 24.79
N LYS A 111 2.71 -4.70 23.59
CA LYS A 111 3.89 -3.91 23.21
C LYS A 111 3.54 -2.67 22.38
N GLY A 112 2.41 -2.67 21.68
CA GLY A 112 1.86 -1.51 20.96
C GLY A 112 2.02 -1.59 19.46
#